data_AF-A0A7W0MXA6-F1
#
_entry.id   AF-A0A7W0MXA6-F1
#
_cell.length_a   1.000
_cell.length_b   1.000
_cell.length_c   1.000
_cell.angle_alpha   90.00
_cell.angle_beta   90.00
_cell.angle_gamma   90.00
#
_symmetry.space_group_name_H-M   'P 1'
#
loop_
_entity.id
_entity.type
_entity.pdbx_description
1 polymer ?
#
loop_
_entity_poly.entity_id
_entity_poly.type
_entity_poly.pdbx_seq_one_letter_code
_entity_poly.pdbx_strand_id
1 'polypeptide(L)'
;MNTQSTTEQHVRAAAPWGNLAISEQLSLPYLGDTQFAALVLERGIAHTAEAHWPTSARSLDAVLPHALTTARSQRVESALLDVEPLFGERCLALVSLRGGTASVRVAAPELVALPEIEGWLRDCFPPAEASADRLVPISFWSYGSCGATTISRTIAVPTWEEIRDNYPHALRERLAPLVDPSFRPAEGGRLVLWHGPPGTGKTYALRALAWEWRARCDLHYVVDPEVLFGERADYLLEVVLDDGDGDDERWRLLVLEDTGELLAADAKEQTGQG
;
A
#
# COMPACT_ATOMS: atom_id res chain seq x y z
N MET A 1 32.42 -2.11 9.48
CA MET A 1 32.64 -0.74 8.96
C MET A 1 31.64 -0.52 7.85
N ASN A 2 30.44 -0.04 8.19
CA ASN A 2 29.44 0.36 7.20
C ASN A 2 29.75 1.80 6.80
N THR A 3 30.27 2.00 5.59
CA THR A 3 30.28 3.30 4.94
C THR A 3 28.86 3.62 4.50
N GLN A 4 28.11 4.37 5.33
CA GLN A 4 26.95 5.13 4.87
C GLN A 4 27.47 6.23 3.95
N SER A 5 27.43 5.99 2.64
CA SER A 5 27.75 7.01 1.64
C SER A 5 26.48 7.82 1.36
N THR A 6 26.20 8.82 2.19
CA THR A 6 25.23 9.87 1.89
C THR A 6 25.76 10.65 0.69
N THR A 7 25.18 10.43 -0.49
CA THR A 7 25.54 11.19 -1.69
C THR A 7 24.59 12.37 -1.78
N GLU A 8 24.98 13.52 -1.25
CA GLU A 8 24.29 14.80 -1.45
C GLU A 8 24.49 15.23 -2.91
N GLN A 9 23.47 15.04 -3.76
CA GLN A 9 23.45 15.64 -5.09
C GLN A 9 22.77 17.01 -5.02
N HIS A 10 23.57 18.07 -5.08
CA HIS A 10 23.09 19.43 -5.23
C HIS A 10 22.63 19.67 -6.67
N VAL A 11 21.35 19.42 -6.97
CA VAL A 11 20.74 19.88 -8.23
C VAL A 11 20.44 21.37 -8.07
N ARG A 12 21.22 22.21 -8.77
CA ARG A 12 20.97 23.66 -8.86
C ARG A 12 19.91 23.93 -9.92
N ALA A 13 18.64 23.85 -9.55
CA ALA A 13 17.57 24.42 -10.36
C ALA A 13 17.44 25.92 -10.05
N ALA A 14 17.55 26.77 -11.08
CA ALA A 14 17.31 28.21 -10.97
C ALA A 14 15.79 28.48 -10.94
N ALA A 15 15.13 28.05 -9.86
CA ALA A 15 13.72 28.34 -9.62
C ALA A 15 13.57 29.66 -8.84
N PRO A 16 12.47 30.42 -9.01
CA PRO A 16 12.22 31.69 -8.31
C PRO A 16 12.03 31.55 -6.78
N TRP A 17 12.12 30.33 -6.23
CA TRP A 17 11.89 30.01 -4.82
C TRP A 17 13.16 29.50 -4.11
N GLY A 18 14.28 30.20 -4.26
CA GLY A 18 15.48 29.95 -3.45
C GLY A 18 16.11 28.56 -3.59
N ASN A 19 17.07 28.25 -2.71
CA ASN A 19 17.76 26.96 -2.69
C ASN A 19 16.83 25.89 -2.09
N LEU A 20 16.27 25.03 -2.95
CA LEU A 20 15.65 23.78 -2.53
C LEU A 20 16.72 22.72 -2.29
N ALA A 21 16.69 22.09 -1.11
CA ALA A 21 17.47 20.89 -0.82
C ALA A 21 16.49 19.71 -0.74
N ILE A 22 16.65 18.74 -1.65
CA ILE A 22 15.93 17.47 -1.60
C ILE A 22 16.76 16.54 -0.71
N SER A 23 16.26 16.25 0.48
CA SER A 23 16.85 15.27 1.41
C SER A 23 16.05 13.97 1.32
N GLU A 24 16.30 13.19 0.27
CA GLU A 24 15.83 11.81 0.22
C GLU A 24 17.00 10.84 0.37
N GLN A 25 16.79 9.76 1.15
CA GLN A 25 17.65 8.59 1.05
C GLN A 25 17.41 7.95 -0.31
N LEU A 26 18.30 8.24 -1.27
CA LEU A 26 18.26 7.68 -2.62
C LEU A 26 18.20 6.15 -2.55
N SER A 27 17.04 5.60 -2.84
CA SER A 27 16.78 4.17 -2.92
C SER A 27 16.31 3.89 -4.34
N LEU A 28 17.02 2.99 -5.04
CA LEU A 28 16.78 2.69 -6.46
C LEU A 28 15.32 2.35 -6.84
N PRO A 29 14.51 1.71 -5.97
CA PRO A 29 13.07 1.52 -6.19
C PRO A 29 12.25 2.81 -6.31
N TYR A 30 12.65 3.88 -5.62
CA TYR A 30 11.94 5.18 -5.58
C TYR A 30 12.60 6.23 -6.48
N LEU A 31 13.56 5.82 -7.32
CA LEU A 31 14.30 6.72 -8.21
C LEU A 31 13.37 7.50 -9.15
N GLY A 32 12.25 6.91 -9.57
CA GLY A 32 11.25 7.53 -10.42
C GLY A 32 10.61 8.76 -9.77
N ASP A 33 10.28 8.67 -8.48
CA ASP A 33 9.67 9.75 -7.69
C ASP A 33 10.64 10.91 -7.49
N THR A 34 11.87 10.62 -7.06
CA THR A 34 12.89 11.66 -6.89
C THR A 34 13.18 12.36 -8.23
N GLN A 35 13.27 11.61 -9.33
CA GLN A 35 13.53 12.18 -10.65
C GLN A 35 12.34 12.99 -11.19
N PHE A 36 11.11 12.52 -10.97
CA PHE A 36 9.89 13.26 -11.31
C PHE A 36 9.86 14.61 -10.60
N ALA A 37 10.06 14.62 -9.28
CA ALA A 37 10.10 15.85 -8.48
C ALA A 37 11.20 16.81 -8.95
N ALA A 38 12.40 16.30 -9.22
CA ALA A 38 13.51 17.10 -9.73
C ALA A 38 13.19 17.75 -11.07
N LEU A 39 12.60 17.00 -12.01
CA LEU A 39 12.24 17.52 -13.34
C LEU A 39 11.08 18.52 -13.29
N VAL A 40 10.08 18.31 -12.42
CA VAL A 40 8.99 19.27 -12.20
C VAL A 40 9.54 20.61 -11.74
N LEU A 41 10.49 20.60 -10.78
CA LEU A 41 11.14 21.79 -10.27
C LEU A 41 12.08 22.44 -11.31
N GLU A 42 12.90 21.64 -12.01
CA GLU A 42 13.83 22.12 -13.02
C GLU A 42 13.13 22.75 -14.22
N ARG A 43 12.04 22.13 -14.70
CA ARG A 43 11.23 22.62 -15.83
C ARG A 43 10.21 23.69 -15.43
N GLY A 44 10.06 23.97 -14.14
CA GLY A 44 9.12 24.95 -13.61
C GLY A 44 7.66 24.63 -13.96
N ILE A 45 7.27 23.36 -13.83
CA ILE A 45 5.91 22.90 -14.14
C ILE A 45 4.97 23.34 -13.01
N ALA A 46 3.88 24.01 -13.37
CA ALA A 46 3.04 24.72 -12.42
C ALA A 46 2.01 23.82 -11.70
N HIS A 47 1.58 22.73 -12.32
CA HIS A 47 0.49 21.91 -11.80
C HIS A 47 0.87 20.43 -11.77
N THR A 48 0.50 19.77 -10.68
CA THR A 48 0.61 18.33 -10.51
C THR A 48 -0.72 17.73 -10.05
N ALA A 49 -0.97 16.48 -10.44
CA ALA A 49 -2.10 15.69 -9.96
C ALA A 49 -1.64 14.25 -9.66
N GLU A 50 -2.34 13.60 -8.75
CA GLU A 50 -2.11 12.21 -8.37
C GLU A 50 -3.43 11.47 -8.42
N ALA A 51 -3.40 10.27 -8.99
CA ALA A 51 -4.54 9.38 -9.07
C ALA A 51 -4.09 7.93 -8.94
N HIS A 52 -4.95 7.09 -8.39
CA HIS A 52 -4.70 5.66 -8.34
C HIS A 52 -5.98 4.87 -8.60
N TRP A 53 -5.86 3.69 -9.17
CA TRP A 53 -6.99 2.79 -9.40
C TRP A 53 -6.56 1.33 -9.51
N PRO A 54 -7.43 0.37 -9.15
CA PRO A 54 -7.23 -1.04 -9.47
C PRO A 54 -7.17 -1.22 -10.99
N THR A 55 -6.18 -1.95 -11.50
CA THR A 55 -6.01 -2.22 -12.93
C THR A 55 -5.83 -3.70 -13.23
N SER A 56 -6.32 -4.15 -14.38
CA SER A 56 -6.04 -5.49 -14.89
C SER A 56 -4.64 -5.61 -15.51
N ALA A 57 -3.95 -4.48 -15.73
CA ALA A 57 -2.60 -4.47 -16.27
C ALA A 57 -1.61 -5.21 -15.36
N ARG A 58 -0.66 -5.91 -15.98
CA ARG A 58 0.38 -6.71 -15.30
C ARG A 58 1.79 -6.24 -15.61
N SER A 59 1.95 -5.29 -16.53
CA SER A 59 3.23 -4.74 -16.96
C SER A 59 3.05 -3.29 -17.42
N LEU A 60 4.16 -2.55 -17.45
CA LEU A 60 4.23 -1.18 -17.96
C LEU A 60 4.42 -1.10 -19.49
N ASP A 61 4.27 -2.20 -20.23
CA ASP A 61 4.62 -2.28 -21.66
C ASP A 61 3.91 -1.23 -22.52
N ALA A 62 2.68 -0.85 -22.14
CA ALA A 62 1.87 0.16 -22.83
C ALA A 62 2.51 1.55 -22.85
N VAL A 63 3.34 1.88 -21.85
CA VAL A 63 3.94 3.22 -21.68
C VAL A 63 5.45 3.25 -21.88
N LEU A 64 6.10 2.09 -22.03
CA LEU A 64 7.54 1.99 -22.31
C LEU A 64 8.03 2.85 -23.49
N PRO A 65 7.27 3.05 -24.58
CA PRO A 65 7.70 3.95 -25.67
C PRO A 65 7.92 5.40 -25.25
N HIS A 66 7.33 5.82 -24.14
CA HIS A 66 7.43 7.17 -23.58
C HIS A 66 8.34 7.22 -22.34
N ALA A 67 8.94 6.10 -21.92
CA ALA A 67 9.69 6.04 -20.68
C ALA A 67 11.08 6.70 -20.79
N LEU A 68 11.32 7.69 -19.92
CA LEU A 68 12.64 8.26 -19.65
C LEU A 68 13.48 7.34 -18.76
N THR A 69 12.84 6.83 -17.71
CA THR A 69 13.46 5.95 -16.71
C THR A 69 12.46 4.90 -16.29
N THR A 70 12.94 3.67 -16.11
CA THR A 70 12.15 2.57 -15.54
C THR A 70 12.88 1.99 -14.34
N ALA A 71 12.15 1.69 -13.28
CA ALA A 71 12.66 0.93 -12.14
C ALA A 71 11.77 -0.30 -11.89
N ARG A 72 12.39 -1.38 -11.43
CA ARG A 72 11.70 -2.60 -11.04
C ARG A 72 12.28 -3.11 -9.74
N SER A 73 11.42 -3.30 -8.76
CA SER A 73 11.70 -4.04 -7.53
C SER A 73 10.98 -5.38 -7.53
N GLN A 74 11.07 -6.15 -6.44
CA GLN A 74 10.30 -7.39 -6.30
C GLN A 74 8.77 -7.16 -6.24
N ARG A 75 8.31 -5.93 -5.96
CA ARG A 75 6.89 -5.62 -5.69
C ARG A 75 6.31 -4.49 -6.53
N VAL A 76 7.15 -3.65 -7.12
CA VAL A 76 6.74 -2.44 -7.82
C VAL A 76 7.50 -2.34 -9.13
N GLU A 77 6.77 -2.06 -10.21
CA GLU A 77 7.34 -1.56 -11.46
C GLU A 77 6.97 -0.09 -11.58
N SER A 78 7.94 0.78 -11.88
CA SER A 78 7.67 2.20 -12.13
C SER A 78 8.33 2.69 -13.42
N ALA A 79 7.67 3.63 -14.08
CA ALA A 79 8.19 4.31 -15.26
C ALA A 79 7.89 5.80 -15.18
N LEU A 80 8.95 6.61 -15.27
CA LEU A 80 8.87 8.04 -15.52
C LEU A 80 8.77 8.24 -17.02
N LEU A 81 7.76 8.98 -17.45
CA LEU A 81 7.36 9.17 -18.83
C LEU A 81 7.55 10.62 -19.27
N ASP A 82 8.10 10.77 -20.47
CA ASP A 82 8.01 12.01 -21.25
C ASP A 82 6.77 11.95 -22.13
N VAL A 83 5.74 12.69 -21.72
CA VAL A 83 4.46 12.75 -22.43
C VAL A 83 4.31 14.06 -23.21
N GLU A 84 5.41 14.83 -23.36
CA GLU A 84 5.43 16.02 -24.20
C GLU A 84 4.99 15.76 -25.65
N PRO A 85 5.37 14.64 -26.31
CA PRO A 85 4.92 14.36 -27.67
C PRO A 85 3.40 14.18 -27.82
N LEU A 86 2.70 13.96 -26.72
CA LEU A 86 1.26 13.68 -26.70
C LEU A 86 0.43 14.87 -26.21
N PHE A 87 0.91 15.60 -25.20
CA PHE A 87 0.12 16.63 -24.49
C PHE A 87 0.78 18.02 -24.48
N GLY A 88 1.89 18.19 -25.20
CA GLY A 88 2.59 19.47 -25.31
C GLY A 88 3.75 19.65 -24.34
N GLU A 89 4.51 20.73 -24.52
CA GLU A 89 5.77 20.97 -23.80
C GLU A 89 5.61 20.94 -22.28
N ARG A 90 6.62 20.40 -21.57
CA ARG A 90 6.69 20.32 -20.12
C ARG A 90 5.57 19.50 -19.47
N CYS A 91 5.15 18.43 -20.13
CA CYS A 91 4.24 17.43 -19.57
C CYS A 91 5.00 16.15 -19.19
N LEU A 92 4.85 15.72 -17.94
CA LEU A 92 5.49 14.52 -17.39
C LEU A 92 4.47 13.64 -16.71
N ALA A 93 4.71 12.34 -16.71
CA ALA A 93 3.92 11.40 -15.93
C ALA A 93 4.84 10.37 -15.25
N LEU A 94 4.54 9.99 -14.02
CA LEU A 94 5.15 8.87 -13.34
C LEU A 94 4.06 7.83 -13.11
N VAL A 95 4.31 6.60 -13.51
CA VAL A 95 3.39 5.47 -13.33
C VAL A 95 4.06 4.41 -12.49
N SER A 96 3.36 3.89 -11.50
CA SER A 96 3.80 2.79 -10.65
C SER A 96 2.72 1.71 -10.60
N LEU A 97 3.10 0.46 -10.89
CA LEU A 97 2.26 -0.72 -10.77
C LEU A 97 2.68 -1.53 -9.54
N ARG A 98 1.75 -1.72 -8.60
CA ARG A 98 1.93 -2.54 -7.40
C ARG A 98 0.71 -3.42 -7.16
N GLY A 99 0.89 -4.73 -7.19
CA GLY A 99 -0.14 -5.68 -6.78
C GLY A 99 -1.51 -5.55 -7.47
N GLY A 100 -1.53 -5.11 -8.74
CA GLY A 100 -2.77 -4.87 -9.49
C GLY A 100 -3.42 -3.51 -9.24
N THR A 101 -2.70 -2.56 -8.64
CA THR A 101 -3.08 -1.14 -8.55
C THR A 101 -2.10 -0.33 -9.40
N ALA A 102 -2.63 0.60 -10.21
CA ALA A 102 -1.87 1.64 -10.88
C ALA A 102 -1.96 2.92 -10.06
N SER A 103 -0.81 3.47 -9.71
CA SER A 103 -0.68 4.82 -9.16
C SER A 103 0.02 5.69 -10.19
N VAL A 104 -0.54 6.86 -10.46
CA VAL A 104 -0.01 7.81 -11.43
C VAL A 104 0.14 9.19 -10.80
N ARG A 105 1.24 9.85 -11.13
CA ARG A 105 1.47 11.26 -10.86
C ARG A 105 1.69 11.97 -12.18
N VAL A 106 1.01 13.07 -12.39
CA VAL A 106 1.06 13.84 -13.64
C VAL A 106 1.50 15.24 -13.32
N ALA A 107 2.33 15.82 -14.18
CA ALA A 107 2.69 17.24 -14.12
C ALA A 107 2.46 17.89 -15.48
N ALA A 108 1.82 19.05 -15.49
CA ALA A 108 1.56 19.82 -16.72
C ALA A 108 1.58 21.34 -16.46
N PRO A 109 1.87 22.16 -17.47
CA PRO A 109 1.86 23.62 -17.33
C PRO A 109 0.44 24.20 -17.25
N GLU A 110 -0.57 23.49 -17.77
CA GLU A 110 -1.97 23.90 -17.78
C GLU A 110 -2.85 22.90 -17.04
N LEU A 111 -3.81 23.38 -16.23
CA LEU A 111 -4.74 22.53 -15.49
C LEU A 111 -5.60 21.63 -16.39
N VAL A 112 -5.85 22.03 -17.64
CA VAL A 112 -6.66 21.27 -18.59
C VAL A 112 -5.95 20.01 -19.09
N ALA A 113 -4.61 20.00 -19.11
CA ALA A 113 -3.83 18.87 -19.59
C ALA A 113 -3.76 17.72 -18.57
N LEU A 114 -3.93 18.00 -17.27
CA LEU A 114 -3.92 16.98 -16.21
C LEU A 114 -4.97 15.87 -16.44
N PRO A 115 -6.28 16.18 -16.59
CA PRO A 115 -7.29 15.14 -16.83
C PRO A 115 -7.13 14.44 -18.19
N GLU A 116 -6.52 15.10 -19.19
CA GLU A 116 -6.25 14.47 -20.49
C GLU A 116 -5.16 13.40 -20.38
N ILE A 117 -4.06 13.71 -19.68
CA ILE A 117 -2.98 12.75 -19.41
C ILE A 117 -3.48 11.61 -18.52
N GLU A 118 -4.25 11.91 -17.47
CA GLU A 118 -4.87 10.88 -16.63
C GLU A 118 -5.81 9.98 -17.43
N GLY A 119 -6.61 10.54 -18.33
CA GLY A 119 -7.50 9.79 -19.23
C GLY A 119 -6.73 8.81 -20.10
N TRP A 120 -5.64 9.27 -20.73
CA TRP A 120 -4.77 8.42 -21.52
C TRP A 120 -4.10 7.31 -20.68
N LEU A 121 -3.66 7.63 -19.46
CA LEU A 121 -3.11 6.62 -18.56
C LEU A 121 -4.16 5.58 -18.15
N ARG A 122 -5.43 5.99 -17.98
CA ARG A 122 -6.53 5.04 -17.74
C ARG A 122 -6.82 4.16 -18.95
N ASP A 123 -6.63 4.66 -20.16
CA ASP A 123 -6.74 3.83 -21.37
C ASP A 123 -5.57 2.85 -21.51
N CYS A 124 -4.35 3.26 -21.15
CA CYS A 124 -3.17 2.39 -21.09
C CYS A 124 -3.26 1.34 -19.98
N PHE A 125 -3.85 1.71 -18.84
CA PHE A 125 -4.03 0.86 -17.67
C PHE A 125 -5.51 0.78 -17.33
N PRO A 126 -6.30 0.02 -18.09
CA PRO A 126 -7.75 -0.03 -17.90
C PRO A 126 -8.07 -0.39 -16.44
N PRO A 127 -9.01 0.33 -15.80
CA PRO A 127 -9.43 -0.04 -14.48
C PRO A 127 -9.95 -1.47 -14.53
N ALA A 128 -9.54 -2.28 -13.56
CA ALA A 128 -10.04 -3.63 -13.46
C ALA A 128 -11.57 -3.54 -13.33
N GLU A 129 -12.30 -4.13 -14.29
CA GLU A 129 -13.71 -4.40 -14.07
C GLU A 129 -13.81 -5.10 -12.73
N ALA A 130 -14.71 -4.64 -11.86
CA ALA A 130 -14.94 -5.26 -10.57
C ALA A 130 -15.25 -6.74 -10.84
N SER A 131 -14.24 -7.58 -10.69
CA SER A 131 -14.36 -8.99 -11.00
C SER A 131 -15.52 -9.52 -10.16
N ALA A 132 -16.38 -10.34 -10.78
CA ALA A 132 -17.43 -11.05 -10.05
C ALA A 132 -16.83 -11.79 -8.83
N ASP A 133 -15.57 -12.22 -8.96
CA ASP A 133 -14.71 -12.59 -7.87
C ASP A 133 -14.26 -11.34 -7.11
N ARG A 134 -14.88 -11.04 -5.98
CA ARG A 134 -14.50 -9.93 -5.11
C ARG A 134 -13.10 -10.15 -4.55
N LEU A 135 -12.07 -9.63 -5.22
CA LEU A 135 -10.67 -9.83 -4.88
C LEU A 135 -10.13 -8.68 -4.01
N VAL A 136 -9.42 -9.01 -2.94
CA VAL A 136 -8.71 -8.04 -2.08
C VAL A 136 -7.22 -8.40 -2.05
N PRO A 137 -6.31 -7.43 -2.29
CA PRO A 137 -4.89 -7.65 -2.09
C PRO A 137 -4.56 -7.76 -0.59
N ILE A 138 -3.78 -8.77 -0.22
CA ILE A 138 -3.33 -9.02 1.14
C ILE A 138 -1.81 -9.22 1.12
N SER A 139 -1.11 -8.51 2.02
CA SER A 139 0.33 -8.61 2.21
C SER A 139 0.63 -9.68 3.26
N PHE A 140 1.27 -10.78 2.86
CA PHE A 140 1.66 -11.88 3.75
C PHE A 140 3.09 -11.69 4.24
N TRP A 141 3.24 -11.52 5.55
CA TRP A 141 4.52 -11.40 6.23
C TRP A 141 4.97 -12.74 6.77
N SER A 142 6.27 -12.99 6.62
CA SER A 142 6.97 -14.11 7.24
C SER A 142 8.40 -13.74 7.55
N TYR A 143 8.99 -14.30 8.59
CA TYR A 143 10.41 -14.10 8.89
C TYR A 143 11.28 -15.13 8.14
N GLY A 144 12.16 -14.63 7.27
CA GLY A 144 13.07 -15.44 6.47
C GLY A 144 14.51 -15.42 6.99
N SER A 145 15.40 -16.13 6.30
CA SER A 145 16.84 -16.14 6.61
C SER A 145 17.53 -14.77 6.49
N CYS A 146 16.88 -13.80 5.84
CA CYS A 146 17.40 -12.46 5.59
C CYS A 146 16.55 -11.35 6.25
N GLY A 147 15.73 -11.68 7.25
CA GLY A 147 14.83 -10.71 7.91
C GLY A 147 13.37 -10.85 7.48
N ALA A 148 12.55 -9.84 7.75
CA ALA A 148 11.14 -9.88 7.38
C ALA A 148 10.97 -9.91 5.86
N THR A 149 10.15 -10.82 5.38
CA THR A 149 9.79 -10.92 3.97
C THR A 149 8.29 -10.73 3.84
N THR A 150 7.85 -9.97 2.84
CA THR A 150 6.42 -9.88 2.49
C THR A 150 6.12 -10.21 1.03
N ILE A 151 5.00 -10.89 0.82
CA ILE A 151 4.49 -11.33 -0.47
C ILE A 151 3.03 -10.87 -0.59
N SER A 152 2.69 -10.15 -1.65
CA SER A 152 1.30 -9.74 -1.89
C SER A 152 0.54 -10.80 -2.69
N ARG A 153 -0.67 -11.18 -2.24
CA ARG A 153 -1.58 -12.06 -2.97
C ARG A 153 -2.99 -11.49 -2.97
N THR A 154 -3.69 -11.60 -4.09
CA THR A 154 -5.11 -11.26 -4.20
C THR A 154 -5.98 -12.44 -3.80
N ILE A 155 -6.91 -12.25 -2.87
CA ILE A 155 -7.78 -13.31 -2.34
C ILE A 155 -9.24 -12.96 -2.60
N ALA A 156 -10.02 -13.94 -3.05
CA ALA A 156 -11.47 -13.83 -3.16
C ALA A 156 -12.11 -13.82 -1.77
N VAL A 157 -12.93 -12.80 -1.52
CA VAL A 157 -13.59 -12.57 -0.23
C VAL A 157 -15.09 -12.37 -0.41
N PRO A 158 -15.93 -12.86 0.50
CA PRO A 158 -17.36 -12.56 0.49
C PRO A 158 -17.64 -11.16 1.02
N THR A 159 -18.85 -10.66 0.81
CA THR A 159 -19.37 -9.45 1.51
C THR A 159 -19.89 -9.81 2.89
N TRP A 160 -20.05 -8.82 3.77
CA TRP A 160 -20.73 -9.07 5.05
C TRP A 160 -22.18 -9.54 4.83
N GLU A 161 -22.89 -8.94 3.88
CA GLU A 161 -24.30 -9.24 3.61
C GLU A 161 -24.54 -10.71 3.22
N GLU A 162 -23.62 -11.33 2.49
CA GLU A 162 -23.71 -12.74 2.09
C GLU A 162 -23.50 -13.72 3.24
N ILE A 163 -22.73 -13.32 4.26
CA ILE A 163 -22.31 -14.25 5.32
C ILE A 163 -23.01 -13.99 6.64
N ARG A 164 -23.67 -12.83 6.81
CA ARG A 164 -24.24 -12.40 8.09
C ARG A 164 -25.16 -13.46 8.70
N ASP A 165 -25.95 -14.13 7.88
CA ASP A 165 -26.95 -15.10 8.34
C ASP A 165 -26.33 -16.41 8.86
N ASN A 166 -25.03 -16.63 8.62
CA ASN A 166 -24.26 -17.72 9.25
C ASN A 166 -23.92 -17.44 10.72
N TYR A 167 -24.14 -16.20 11.20
CA TYR A 167 -23.80 -15.79 12.56
C TYR A 167 -25.08 -15.55 13.40
N PRO A 168 -25.09 -15.97 14.68
CA PRO A 168 -26.17 -15.66 15.59
C PRO A 168 -26.45 -14.15 15.67
N HIS A 169 -27.72 -13.78 15.84
CA HIS A 169 -28.14 -12.37 15.89
C HIS A 169 -27.32 -11.52 16.86
N ALA A 170 -27.06 -12.02 18.06
CA ALA A 170 -26.26 -11.31 19.07
C ALA A 170 -24.82 -11.01 18.61
N LEU A 171 -24.23 -11.87 17.78
CA LEU A 171 -22.90 -11.63 17.22
C LEU A 171 -22.94 -10.65 16.05
N ARG A 172 -23.98 -10.72 15.21
CA ARG A 172 -24.20 -9.74 14.14
C ARG A 172 -24.30 -8.31 14.68
N GLU A 173 -25.09 -8.11 15.73
CA GLU A 173 -25.23 -6.80 16.39
C GLU A 173 -23.89 -6.26 16.91
N ARG A 174 -23.01 -7.13 17.41
CA ARG A 174 -21.67 -6.75 17.89
C ARG A 174 -20.70 -6.44 16.77
N LEU A 175 -20.86 -7.06 15.60
CA LEU A 175 -20.01 -6.85 14.43
C LEU A 175 -20.51 -5.70 13.54
N ALA A 176 -21.80 -5.36 13.61
CA ALA A 176 -22.42 -4.29 12.82
C ALA A 176 -21.63 -2.97 12.83
N PRO A 177 -21.10 -2.48 13.98
CA PRO A 177 -20.30 -1.26 13.99
C PRO A 177 -18.96 -1.38 13.25
N LEU A 178 -18.38 -2.58 13.16
CA LEU A 178 -17.11 -2.82 12.46
C LEU A 178 -17.28 -2.91 10.96
N VAL A 179 -18.40 -3.47 10.49
CA VAL A 179 -18.70 -3.60 9.05
C VAL A 179 -19.31 -2.33 8.45
N ASP A 180 -19.63 -1.34 9.28
CA ASP A 180 -20.20 -0.08 8.82
C ASP A 180 -19.21 0.66 7.89
N PRO A 181 -19.63 1.10 6.69
CA PRO A 181 -18.77 1.87 5.80
C PRO A 181 -18.25 3.18 6.41
N SER A 182 -18.90 3.75 7.43
CA SER A 182 -18.43 4.94 8.16
C SER A 182 -17.44 4.60 9.28
N PHE A 183 -17.15 3.32 9.53
CA PHE A 183 -16.21 2.91 10.56
C PHE A 183 -14.84 3.58 10.36
N ARG A 184 -14.33 4.12 11.45
CA ARG A 184 -12.97 4.65 11.56
C ARG A 184 -12.35 4.14 12.85
N PRO A 185 -11.12 3.60 12.81
CA PRO A 185 -10.38 3.43 14.04
C PRO A 185 -10.17 4.80 14.69
N ALA A 186 -10.17 4.84 16.03
CA ALA A 186 -9.81 6.06 16.74
C ALA A 186 -8.30 6.33 16.57
N GLU A 187 -7.85 7.55 16.92
CA GLU A 187 -6.43 7.90 16.94
C GLU A 187 -5.65 6.94 17.85
N GLY A 188 -4.64 6.26 17.29
CA GLY A 188 -3.79 5.26 17.95
C GLY A 188 -4.07 3.80 17.56
N GLY A 189 -3.17 2.90 17.96
CA GLY A 189 -3.30 1.46 17.72
C GLY A 189 -4.52 0.86 18.43
N ARG A 190 -5.26 -0.01 17.74
CA ARG A 190 -6.42 -0.73 18.28
C ARG A 190 -6.24 -2.23 18.12
N LEU A 191 -6.74 -2.99 19.08
CA LEU A 191 -6.71 -4.45 19.09
C LEU A 191 -8.13 -5.00 19.07
N VAL A 192 -8.40 -5.89 18.12
CA VAL A 192 -9.63 -6.70 18.09
C VAL A 192 -9.24 -8.13 18.41
N LEU A 193 -9.75 -8.65 19.54
CA LEU A 193 -9.56 -10.05 19.90
C LEU A 193 -10.80 -10.86 19.49
N TRP A 194 -10.65 -11.66 18.44
CA TRP A 194 -11.71 -12.55 17.96
C TRP A 194 -11.47 -13.98 18.43
N HIS A 195 -12.11 -14.35 19.53
CA HIS A 195 -12.02 -15.70 20.09
C HIS A 195 -13.32 -16.47 19.92
N GLY A 196 -13.21 -17.80 19.88
CA GLY A 196 -14.35 -18.71 19.78
C GLY A 196 -13.91 -20.11 19.33
N PRO A 197 -14.77 -21.14 19.47
CA PRO A 197 -14.47 -22.49 19.04
C PRO A 197 -14.00 -22.57 17.57
N PRO A 198 -13.20 -23.58 17.18
CA PRO A 198 -12.85 -23.80 15.77
C PRO A 198 -14.12 -24.02 14.93
N GLY A 199 -14.07 -23.63 13.66
CA GLY A 199 -15.21 -23.78 12.74
C GLY A 199 -16.34 -22.75 12.89
N THR A 200 -16.22 -21.76 13.79
CA THR A 200 -17.22 -20.69 13.98
C THR A 200 -17.13 -19.53 12.96
N GLY A 201 -16.38 -19.72 11.88
CA GLY A 201 -16.30 -18.75 10.78
C GLY A 201 -15.51 -17.47 11.08
N LYS A 202 -14.58 -17.48 12.05
CA LYS A 202 -13.72 -16.30 12.37
C LYS A 202 -12.93 -15.81 11.15
N THR A 203 -12.19 -16.69 10.50
CA THR A 203 -11.46 -16.41 9.26
C THR A 203 -12.39 -15.96 8.13
N TYR A 204 -13.61 -16.49 8.09
CA TYR A 204 -14.60 -16.12 7.06
C TYR A 204 -15.14 -14.70 7.29
N ALA A 205 -15.37 -14.32 8.54
CA ALA A 205 -15.77 -12.97 8.90
C ALA A 205 -14.65 -11.95 8.70
N LEU A 206 -13.41 -12.33 8.98
CA LEU A 206 -12.23 -11.51 8.67
C LEU A 206 -12.15 -11.21 7.16
N ARG A 207 -12.41 -12.21 6.31
CA ARG A 207 -12.44 -12.00 4.85
C ARG A 207 -13.52 -11.00 4.45
N ALA A 208 -14.71 -11.06 5.05
CA ALA A 208 -15.74 -10.05 4.82
C ALA A 208 -15.34 -8.65 5.30
N LEU A 209 -14.70 -8.52 6.46
CA LEU A 209 -14.17 -7.23 6.91
C LEU A 209 -13.11 -6.68 5.96
N ALA A 210 -12.24 -7.53 5.42
CA ALA A 210 -11.27 -7.14 4.41
C ALA A 210 -11.96 -6.54 3.18
N TRP A 211 -13.12 -7.07 2.78
CA TRP A 211 -13.93 -6.48 1.72
C TRP A 211 -14.50 -5.11 2.11
N GLU A 212 -15.16 -5.00 3.27
CA GLU A 212 -15.80 -3.74 3.68
C GLU A 212 -14.78 -2.60 3.87
N TRP A 213 -13.56 -2.92 4.30
CA TRP A 213 -12.51 -1.94 4.59
C TRP A 213 -11.58 -1.64 3.41
N ARG A 214 -11.65 -2.40 2.30
CA ARG A 214 -10.70 -2.38 1.17
C ARG A 214 -10.37 -1.00 0.59
N ALA A 215 -11.29 -0.04 0.69
CA ALA A 215 -11.12 1.29 0.12
C ALA A 215 -10.21 2.20 0.97
N ARG A 216 -10.00 1.88 2.25
CA ARG A 216 -9.33 2.77 3.21
C ARG A 216 -8.36 2.03 4.15
N CYS A 217 -8.24 0.72 3.98
CA CYS A 217 -7.43 -0.13 4.84
C CYS A 217 -6.56 -1.10 4.04
N ASP A 218 -5.28 -1.21 4.39
CA ASP A 218 -4.39 -2.25 3.87
C ASP A 218 -4.34 -3.44 4.83
N LEU A 219 -4.54 -4.65 4.29
CA LEU A 219 -4.56 -5.89 5.06
C LEU A 219 -3.19 -6.56 5.07
N HIS A 220 -2.63 -6.74 6.26
CA HIS A 220 -1.34 -7.38 6.48
C HIS A 220 -1.57 -8.66 7.29
N TYR A 221 -1.28 -9.82 6.72
CA TYR A 221 -1.41 -11.11 7.37
C TYR A 221 -0.04 -11.61 7.80
N VAL A 222 0.14 -11.95 9.07
CA VAL A 222 1.39 -12.52 9.59
C VAL A 222 1.24 -14.04 9.64
N VAL A 223 2.12 -14.75 8.95
CA VAL A 223 2.08 -16.21 8.82
C VAL A 223 2.61 -16.90 10.08
N ASP A 224 3.59 -16.29 10.72
CA ASP A 224 4.38 -16.78 11.86
C ASP A 224 4.30 -15.80 13.05
N PRO A 225 3.10 -15.60 13.65
CA PRO A 225 2.92 -14.67 14.76
C PRO A 225 3.79 -14.97 15.97
N GLU A 226 4.16 -16.25 16.19
CA GLU A 226 5.06 -16.69 17.25
C GLU A 226 6.47 -16.11 17.09
N VAL A 227 6.93 -15.92 15.86
CA VAL A 227 8.23 -15.32 15.59
C VAL A 227 8.14 -13.80 15.73
N LEU A 228 7.01 -13.22 15.29
CA LEU A 228 6.75 -11.78 15.42
C LEU A 228 6.77 -11.31 16.87
N PHE A 229 6.14 -12.07 17.78
CA PHE A 229 6.10 -11.76 19.22
C PHE A 229 7.23 -12.41 20.03
N GLY A 230 8.15 -13.11 19.35
CA GLY A 230 9.29 -13.76 20.00
C GLY A 230 10.42 -12.78 20.36
N GLU A 231 11.65 -13.30 20.46
CA GLU A 231 12.82 -12.54 20.90
C GLU A 231 13.31 -11.47 19.90
N ARG A 232 12.71 -11.38 18.71
CA ARG A 232 13.16 -10.56 17.57
C ARG A 232 12.32 -9.30 17.42
N ALA A 233 12.65 -8.26 18.19
CA ALA A 233 11.96 -6.97 18.13
C ALA A 233 12.07 -6.27 16.76
N ASP A 234 13.10 -6.60 15.98
CA ASP A 234 13.31 -6.11 14.62
C ASP A 234 12.18 -6.53 13.66
N TYR A 235 11.62 -7.73 13.81
CA TYR A 235 10.54 -8.19 12.93
C TYR A 235 9.26 -7.36 13.11
N LEU A 236 8.85 -7.12 14.35
CA LEU A 236 7.68 -6.29 14.64
C LEU A 236 7.86 -4.86 14.12
N LEU A 237 9.05 -4.29 14.31
CA LEU A 237 9.37 -2.95 13.81
C LEU A 237 9.29 -2.90 12.28
N GLU A 238 9.84 -3.87 11.56
CA GLU A 238 9.75 -3.91 10.10
C GLU A 238 8.30 -4.04 9.61
N VAL A 239 7.45 -4.82 10.30
CA VAL A 239 6.03 -4.95 9.93
C VAL A 239 5.23 -3.67 10.19
N VAL A 240 5.51 -2.97 11.29
CA VAL A 240 4.81 -1.73 11.69
C VAL A 240 5.30 -0.54 10.87
N LEU A 241 6.62 -0.45 10.64
CA LEU A 241 7.28 0.64 9.92
C LEU A 241 7.38 0.40 8.42
N ASP A 242 6.76 -0.65 7.86
CA ASP A 242 6.69 -0.83 6.41
C ASP A 242 5.81 0.25 5.78
N ASP A 243 6.36 1.45 5.68
CA ASP A 243 5.85 2.60 4.96
C ASP A 243 6.08 2.37 3.47
N GLY A 244 5.60 1.23 2.94
CA GLY A 244 5.43 1.13 1.50
C GLY A 244 4.64 2.34 1.02
N ASP A 245 4.84 2.76 -0.24
CA ASP A 245 4.24 3.91 -0.96
C ASP A 245 2.67 3.97 -0.98
N GLY A 246 2.00 3.46 0.04
CA GLY A 246 0.59 3.66 0.27
C GLY A 246 0.34 5.10 0.70
N ASP A 247 -0.81 5.60 0.29
CA ASP A 247 -1.38 6.86 0.73
C ASP A 247 -1.40 6.93 2.27
N ASP A 248 -0.76 7.96 2.86
CA ASP A 248 -0.66 8.17 4.32
C ASP A 248 -2.04 8.21 5.01
N GLU A 249 -3.12 8.38 4.23
CA GLU A 249 -4.51 8.38 4.70
C GLU A 249 -5.10 6.97 4.94
N ARG A 250 -4.45 5.89 4.47
CA ARG A 250 -4.93 4.51 4.67
C ARG A 250 -4.40 3.90 5.96
N TRP A 251 -5.30 3.31 6.74
CA TRP A 251 -4.93 2.63 7.99
C TRP A 251 -4.60 1.16 7.76
N ARG A 252 -3.69 0.59 8.54
CA ARG A 252 -3.26 -0.81 8.37
C ARG A 252 -3.99 -1.73 9.34
N LEU A 253 -4.46 -2.87 8.84
CA LEU A 253 -4.95 -3.98 9.66
C LEU A 253 -3.92 -5.10 9.70
N LEU A 254 -3.32 -5.32 10.87
CA LEU A 254 -2.48 -6.47 11.12
C LEU A 254 -3.34 -7.65 11.60
N VAL A 255 -3.31 -8.74 10.85
CA VAL A 255 -4.02 -9.99 11.15
C VAL A 255 -3.02 -11.02 11.66
N LEU A 256 -3.31 -11.53 12.85
CA LEU A 256 -2.56 -12.59 13.51
C LEU A 256 -3.56 -13.70 13.85
N GLU A 257 -3.64 -14.75 13.05
CA GLU A 257 -4.48 -15.92 13.37
C GLU A 257 -3.74 -16.87 14.32
N ASP A 258 -4.51 -17.71 15.02
CA ASP A 258 -4.00 -18.77 15.91
C ASP A 258 -3.02 -18.33 17.02
N THR A 259 -3.09 -17.06 17.44
CA THR A 259 -2.27 -16.49 18.52
C THR A 259 -2.72 -16.82 19.95
N GLY A 260 -3.72 -17.68 20.10
CA GLY A 260 -4.32 -18.00 21.41
C GLY A 260 -3.32 -18.56 22.42
N GLU A 261 -2.29 -19.28 21.96
CA GLU A 261 -1.25 -19.83 22.83
C GLU A 261 -0.19 -18.80 23.23
N LEU A 262 0.08 -17.81 22.37
CA LEU A 262 1.10 -16.77 22.59
C LEU A 262 0.65 -15.75 23.65
N LEU A 263 -0.60 -15.30 23.58
CA LEU A 263 -1.16 -14.36 24.56
C LEU A 263 -1.39 -15.00 25.94
N ALA A 264 -1.52 -16.33 26.01
CA ALA A 264 -1.75 -17.06 27.25
C ALA A 264 -0.45 -17.35 28.03
N ALA A 265 0.70 -17.43 27.34
CA ALA A 265 1.99 -17.69 27.97
C ALA A 265 2.42 -16.52 28.89
N ASP A 266 2.35 -15.29 28.39
CA ASP A 266 2.65 -14.07 29.18
C ASP A 266 1.66 -13.85 30.32
N ALA A 267 0.38 -14.17 30.11
CA ALA A 267 -0.64 -14.06 31.16
C ALA A 267 -0.36 -15.03 32.32
N LYS A 268 0.12 -16.24 32.04
CA LYS A 268 0.52 -17.21 33.06
C LYS A 268 1.80 -16.78 33.78
N GLU A 269 2.79 -16.25 33.08
CA GLU A 269 4.03 -15.74 33.70
C GLU A 269 3.77 -14.55 34.62
N GLN A 270 2.84 -13.64 34.26
CA GLN A 270 2.46 -12.52 35.15
C GLN A 270 1.63 -12.95 36.35
N THR A 271 0.80 -14.01 36.26
CA THR A 271 0.07 -14.55 37.43
C THR A 271 0.90 -15.45 38.35
N GLY A 272 2.13 -15.79 37.97
CA GLY A 272 3.02 -16.68 38.73
C GLY A 272 3.89 -16.00 39.80
N GLN A 273 3.81 -14.67 39.95
CA GLN A 273 4.42 -13.93 41.06
C GLN A 273 3.34 -13.28 41.93
N GLY A 274 2.68 -14.10 42.74
CA GLY A 274 1.81 -13.70 43.84
C GLY A 274 2.09 -14.56 45.06
#